data_AF-A0A958DDR9-F1
#
_entry.id   AF-A0A958DDR9-F1
#
_cell.length_a   1.000
_cell.length_b   1.000
_cell.length_c   1.000
_cell.angle_alpha   90.00
_cell.angle_beta   90.00
_cell.angle_gamma   90.00
#
_symmetry.space_group_name_H-M   'P 1'
#
loop_
_entity.id
_entity.type
_entity.pdbx_description
1 polymer ?
#
loop_
_entity_poly.entity_id
_entity_poly.type
_entity_poly.pdbx_seq_one_letter_code
_entity_poly.pdbx_strand_id
1 'polypeptide(L)'
;WRFGIIDLGQVLFVFFVLVPGLKRLSTGATSFRETLLGFLKTPVILAILAGLLAGQIGLNNLFAESSIGESLLETLRLIGSMTTPLVAIAIGYELQLRAGEIGRPLRTIAVRLLIWVPAGVAFSLLVVGRLLNLDPAFQAAVLTMAILPPPFVIPLFMPNAEEADVNFVVNALTLAILVTLVAYPLIPALFPPAVG
;
A
#
# COMPACT_ATOMS: atom_id res chain seq x y z
N TRP A 1 -14.39 -1.89 2.63
CA TRP A 1 -14.14 -0.64 3.39
C TRP A 1 -13.07 -0.80 4.48
N ARG A 2 -13.05 -1.91 5.23
CA ARG A 2 -12.10 -2.15 6.34
C ARG A 2 -10.61 -2.06 5.95
N PHE A 3 -10.23 -2.66 4.81
CA PHE A 3 -8.88 -2.52 4.25
C PHE A 3 -8.53 -1.06 3.91
N GLY A 4 -9.48 -0.31 3.32
CA GLY A 4 -9.29 1.10 2.98
C GLY A 4 -9.06 2.01 4.19
N ILE A 5 -9.61 1.68 5.37
CA ILE A 5 -9.32 2.42 6.61
C ILE A 5 -7.89 2.18 7.07
N ILE A 6 -7.43 0.93 7.00
CA ILE A 6 -6.04 0.58 7.36
C ILE A 6 -5.05 1.18 6.35
N ASP A 7 -5.38 1.15 5.06
CA ASP A 7 -4.61 1.80 3.99
C ASP A 7 -4.51 3.30 4.21
N LEU A 8 -5.61 3.96 4.59
CA LEU A 8 -5.57 5.38 4.96
C LEU A 8 -4.63 5.64 6.14
N GLY A 9 -4.63 4.77 7.16
CA GLY A 9 -3.69 4.86 8.27
C GLY A 9 -2.23 4.70 7.83
N GLN A 10 -1.96 3.78 6.89
CA GLN A 10 -0.64 3.58 6.30
C GLN A 10 -0.19 4.80 5.49
N VAL A 11 -1.07 5.37 4.67
CA VAL A 11 -0.81 6.58 3.89
C VAL A 11 -0.49 7.75 4.83
N LEU A 12 -1.27 7.93 5.90
CA LEU A 12 -1.00 8.95 6.92
C LEU A 12 0.37 8.73 7.58
N PHE A 13 0.73 7.50 7.95
CA PHE A 13 2.06 7.20 8.49
C PHE A 13 3.17 7.56 7.50
N VAL A 14 3.01 7.20 6.22
CA VAL A 14 4.02 7.50 5.19
C VAL A 14 4.23 9.01 5.07
N PHE A 15 3.15 9.78 4.97
CA PHE A 15 3.26 11.22 4.74
C PHE A 15 3.64 12.04 5.98
N PHE A 16 3.22 11.63 7.18
CA PHE A 16 3.46 12.41 8.40
C PHE A 16 4.66 11.92 9.22
N VAL A 17 5.10 10.67 9.03
CA VAL A 17 6.24 10.10 9.77
C VAL A 17 7.40 9.78 8.84
N LEU A 18 7.19 8.95 7.81
CA LEU A 18 8.28 8.43 6.99
C LEU A 18 8.90 9.50 6.07
N VAL A 19 8.08 10.21 5.28
CA VAL A 19 8.56 11.25 4.35
C VAL A 19 9.27 12.39 5.10
N PRO A 20 8.74 12.94 6.19
CA PRO A 20 9.45 13.96 6.98
C PRO A 20 10.71 13.40 7.65
N GLY A 21 10.69 12.14 8.12
CA GLY A 21 11.87 11.47 8.67
C GLY A 21 12.99 11.32 7.64
N LEU A 22 12.67 10.87 6.43
CA LEU A 22 13.62 10.75 5.32
C LEU A 22 14.15 12.12 4.87
N LYS A 23 13.28 13.13 4.74
CA LYS A 23 13.69 14.51 4.44
C LYS A 23 14.60 15.09 5.53
N ARG A 24 14.34 14.77 6.79
CA ARG A 24 15.21 15.19 7.91
C ARG A 24 16.63 14.64 7.77
N LEU A 25 16.78 13.42 7.27
CA LEU A 25 18.06 12.78 7.05
C LEU A 25 18.80 13.30 5.81
N SER A 26 18.08 13.76 4.78
CA SER A 26 18.68 14.21 3.51
C SER A 26 18.86 15.73 3.39
N THR A 27 17.86 16.53 3.80
CA THR A 27 17.81 17.98 3.58
C THR A 27 17.54 18.80 4.84
N GLY A 28 17.38 18.16 6.01
CA GLY A 28 17.15 18.81 7.30
C GLY A 28 15.68 18.83 7.74
N ALA A 29 15.42 19.32 8.96
CA ALA A 29 14.11 19.22 9.59
C ALA A 29 13.02 19.97 8.81
N THR A 30 11.92 19.27 8.49
CA THR A 30 10.74 19.84 7.83
C THR A 30 9.70 20.26 8.87
N SER A 31 9.07 21.42 8.69
CA SER A 31 8.03 21.89 9.61
C SER A 31 6.74 21.08 9.43
N PHE A 32 5.96 20.89 10.52
CA PHE A 32 4.67 20.17 10.44
C PHE A 32 3.70 20.80 9.44
N ARG A 33 3.73 22.14 9.33
CA ARG A 33 2.90 22.89 8.38
C ARG A 33 3.29 22.59 6.93
N GLU A 34 4.58 22.51 6.62
CA GLU A 34 5.06 22.12 5.30
C GLU A 34 4.68 20.67 4.95
N THR A 35 4.79 19.76 5.91
CA THR A 35 4.36 18.37 5.73
C THR A 35 2.86 18.28 5.42
N LEU A 36 2.02 18.97 6.19
CA LEU A 36 0.57 18.99 5.99
C LEU A 36 0.19 19.60 4.63
N LEU A 37 0.78 20.74 4.28
CA LEU A 37 0.55 21.37 2.98
C LEU A 37 1.06 20.50 1.83
N GLY A 38 2.20 19.83 2.02
CA GLY A 38 2.74 18.87 1.05
C GLY A 38 1.79 17.70 0.82
N PHE A 39 1.24 17.13 1.89
CA PHE A 39 0.25 16.06 1.84
C PHE A 39 -1.03 16.47 1.09
N LEU A 40 -1.63 17.59 1.47
CA LEU A 40 -2.87 18.08 0.86
C LEU A 40 -2.71 18.51 -0.59
N LYS A 41 -1.49 18.88 -1.03
CA LYS A 41 -1.20 19.23 -2.41
C LYS A 41 -0.95 18.02 -3.31
N THR A 42 -0.91 16.81 -2.77
CA THR A 42 -0.70 15.63 -3.61
C THR A 42 -1.92 15.37 -4.51
N PRO A 43 -1.73 15.11 -5.81
CA PRO A 43 -2.85 14.84 -6.72
C PRO A 43 -3.76 13.70 -6.25
N VAL A 44 -3.18 12.69 -5.61
CA VAL A 44 -3.92 11.52 -5.09
C VAL A 44 -4.88 11.92 -3.98
N ILE A 45 -4.43 12.69 -2.99
CA ILE A 45 -5.28 13.12 -1.87
C ILE A 45 -6.37 14.08 -2.36
N LEU A 46 -6.03 15.00 -3.27
CA LEU A 46 -7.01 15.88 -3.89
C LEU A 46 -8.10 15.10 -4.63
N ALA A 47 -7.72 14.06 -5.40
CA ALA A 47 -8.67 13.21 -6.10
C ALA A 47 -9.59 12.43 -5.15
N ILE A 48 -9.05 11.87 -4.05
CA ILE A 48 -9.84 11.16 -3.03
C ILE A 48 -10.85 12.11 -2.38
N LEU A 49 -10.40 13.29 -1.96
CA LEU A 49 -11.28 14.29 -1.33
C LEU A 49 -12.36 14.78 -2.30
N ALA A 50 -11.99 15.05 -3.55
CA ALA A 50 -12.94 15.45 -4.58
C ALA A 50 -13.99 14.36 -4.84
N GLY A 51 -13.57 13.09 -4.94
CA GLY A 51 -14.49 11.96 -5.10
C GLY A 51 -15.44 11.77 -3.93
N LEU A 52 -14.95 11.93 -2.69
CA LEU A 52 -15.77 11.85 -1.49
C LEU A 52 -16.81 12.97 -1.43
N LEU A 53 -16.41 14.21 -1.70
CA LEU A 53 -17.30 15.37 -1.74
C LEU A 53 -18.34 15.24 -2.86
N ALA A 54 -17.94 14.82 -4.05
CA ALA A 54 -18.85 14.56 -5.15
C ALA A 54 -19.90 13.49 -4.78
N GLY A 55 -19.47 12.43 -4.09
CA GLY A 55 -20.37 11.41 -3.56
C GLY A 55 -21.37 11.95 -2.54
N GLN A 56 -20.94 12.80 -1.61
CA GLN A 56 -21.81 13.38 -0.58
C GLN A 56 -22.82 14.40 -1.11
N ILE A 57 -22.43 15.18 -2.13
CA ILE A 57 -23.32 16.16 -2.77
C ILE A 57 -24.34 15.45 -3.69
N GLY A 58 -24.21 14.13 -3.88
CA GLY A 58 -25.12 13.35 -4.71
C GLY A 58 -24.91 13.56 -6.21
N LEU A 59 -23.69 13.98 -6.63
CA LEU A 59 -23.35 14.17 -8.04
C LEU A 59 -23.68 12.91 -8.85
N ASN A 60 -23.46 11.72 -8.27
CA ASN A 60 -23.78 10.45 -8.94
C ASN A 60 -25.24 10.37 -9.41
N ASN A 61 -26.19 10.89 -8.62
CA ASN A 61 -27.61 10.89 -8.98
C ASN A 61 -27.90 11.95 -10.04
N LEU A 62 -27.31 13.14 -9.89
CA LEU A 62 -27.46 14.24 -10.86
C LEU A 62 -26.90 13.86 -12.25
N PHE A 63 -25.78 13.14 -12.30
CA PHE A 63 -25.22 12.64 -13.54
C PHE A 63 -26.03 11.47 -14.12
N ALA A 64 -26.59 10.61 -13.27
CA ALA A 64 -27.43 9.48 -13.70
C ALA A 64 -28.78 9.91 -14.32
N GLU A 65 -29.28 11.11 -14.01
CA GLU A 65 -30.48 11.66 -14.65
C GLU A 65 -30.25 12.10 -16.10
N SER A 66 -28.98 12.24 -16.52
CA SER A 66 -28.60 12.63 -17.88
C SER A 66 -27.90 11.50 -18.62
N SER A 67 -28.30 11.22 -19.87
CA SER A 67 -27.68 10.16 -20.69
C SER A 67 -26.16 10.36 -20.89
N ILE A 68 -25.71 11.63 -20.96
CA ILE A 68 -24.28 11.97 -21.05
C ILE A 68 -23.56 11.72 -19.73
N GLY A 69 -24.16 12.12 -18.60
CA GLY A 69 -23.59 11.93 -17.28
C GLY A 69 -23.49 10.46 -16.87
N GLU A 70 -24.49 9.66 -17.22
CA GLU A 70 -24.48 8.20 -17.03
C GLU A 70 -23.34 7.56 -17.84
N SER A 71 -23.18 7.96 -19.11
CA SER A 71 -22.09 7.47 -19.98
C SER A 71 -20.70 7.83 -19.43
N LEU A 72 -20.54 9.04 -18.88
CA LEU A 72 -19.29 9.47 -18.24
C LEU A 72 -19.02 8.66 -16.97
N LEU A 73 -20.03 8.46 -16.12
CA LEU A 73 -19.89 7.69 -14.90
C LEU A 73 -19.51 6.23 -15.19
N GLU A 74 -20.13 5.64 -16.21
CA GLU A 74 -19.80 4.28 -16.66
C GLU A 74 -18.37 4.21 -17.22
N THR A 75 -17.94 5.21 -17.99
CA THR A 75 -16.55 5.30 -18.45
C THR A 75 -15.57 5.36 -17.29
N LEU A 76 -15.85 6.17 -16.26
CA LEU A 76 -15.02 6.24 -15.06
C LEU A 76 -15.00 4.93 -14.28
N ARG A 77 -16.13 4.21 -14.21
CA ARG A 77 -16.22 2.88 -13.59
C ARG A 77 -15.39 1.86 -14.35
N LEU A 78 -15.44 1.87 -15.68
CA LEU A 78 -14.63 0.99 -16.54
C LEU A 78 -13.13 1.30 -16.39
N ILE A 79 -12.74 2.58 -16.38
CA ILE A 79 -11.35 2.96 -16.11
C ILE A 79 -10.92 2.47 -14.72
N GLY A 80 -11.77 2.68 -13.71
CA GLY A 80 -11.54 2.24 -12.34
C GLY A 80 -11.36 0.72 -12.24
N SER A 81 -12.20 -0.07 -12.89
CA SER A 81 -12.10 -1.53 -12.87
C SER A 81 -10.85 -2.04 -13.59
N MET A 82 -10.38 -1.32 -14.61
CA MET A 82 -9.14 -1.61 -15.33
C MET A 82 -7.86 -1.29 -14.55
N THR A 83 -7.95 -0.51 -13.47
CA THR A 83 -6.75 -0.22 -12.64
C THR A 83 -6.14 -1.48 -12.03
N THR A 84 -6.97 -2.41 -11.53
CA THR A 84 -6.49 -3.67 -10.92
C THR A 84 -5.65 -4.51 -11.88
N PRO A 85 -6.13 -4.88 -13.09
CA PRO A 85 -5.31 -5.65 -14.02
C PRO A 85 -4.09 -4.87 -14.53
N LEU A 86 -4.18 -3.55 -14.71
CA LEU A 86 -3.02 -2.73 -15.09
C LEU A 86 -1.94 -2.72 -14.01
N VAL A 87 -2.32 -2.57 -12.75
CA VAL A 87 -1.40 -2.67 -11.61
C VAL A 87 -0.79 -4.07 -11.52
N ALA A 88 -1.58 -5.12 -11.76
CA ALA A 88 -1.07 -6.49 -11.79
C ALA A 88 -0.02 -6.71 -12.92
N ILE A 89 -0.26 -6.15 -14.11
CA ILE A 89 0.70 -6.18 -15.23
C ILE A 89 1.96 -5.39 -14.88
N ALA A 90 1.82 -4.18 -14.32
CA ALA A 90 2.95 -3.35 -13.92
C ALA A 90 3.83 -4.07 -12.88
N ILE A 91 3.21 -4.65 -11.85
CA ILE A 91 3.90 -5.48 -10.85
C ILE A 91 4.60 -6.66 -11.55
N GLY A 92 3.90 -7.35 -12.45
CA GLY A 92 4.46 -8.48 -13.22
C GLY A 92 5.66 -8.09 -14.09
N TYR A 93 5.65 -6.90 -14.69
CA TYR A 93 6.78 -6.36 -15.46
C TYR A 93 7.99 -6.02 -14.59
N GLU A 94 7.74 -5.57 -13.35
CA GLU A 94 8.78 -5.27 -12.37
C GLU A 94 9.42 -6.54 -11.77
N LEU A 95 8.79 -7.72 -11.92
CA LEU A 95 9.37 -9.01 -11.53
C LEU A 95 10.52 -9.41 -12.46
N GLN A 96 11.70 -8.85 -12.22
CA GLN A 96 12.92 -9.20 -12.95
C GLN A 96 13.85 -10.03 -12.06
N LEU A 97 13.72 -11.36 -12.11
CA LEU A 97 14.69 -12.25 -11.47
C LEU A 97 15.99 -12.26 -12.26
N ARG A 98 17.01 -11.55 -11.76
CA ARG A 98 18.35 -11.58 -12.34
C ARG A 98 19.14 -12.73 -11.72
N ALA A 99 19.60 -13.66 -12.56
CA ALA A 99 20.45 -14.77 -12.14
C ALA A 99 21.80 -14.22 -11.66
N GLY A 100 22.17 -14.50 -10.41
CA GLY A 100 23.45 -14.01 -9.86
C GLY A 100 23.64 -14.27 -8.37
N GLU A 101 22.76 -13.80 -7.49
CA GLU A 101 22.90 -13.98 -6.03
C GLU A 101 21.53 -13.94 -5.32
N ILE A 102 20.65 -14.91 -5.56
CA ILE A 102 19.29 -14.95 -4.97
C ILE A 102 19.32 -15.18 -3.44
N GLY A 103 20.40 -15.77 -2.92
CA GLY A 103 20.50 -16.15 -1.51
C GLY A 103 20.51 -14.96 -0.52
N ARG A 104 21.16 -13.84 -0.86
CA ARG A 104 21.23 -12.65 0.02
C ARG A 104 19.88 -11.90 0.07
N PRO A 105 19.20 -11.62 -1.05
CA PRO A 105 17.83 -11.09 -1.07
C PRO A 105 16.85 -11.97 -0.30
N LEU A 106 16.90 -13.30 -0.50
CA LEU A 106 16.01 -14.24 0.18
C LEU A 106 16.18 -14.18 1.71
N ARG A 107 17.43 -14.16 2.20
CA ARG A 107 17.72 -14.02 3.63
C ARG A 107 17.20 -12.70 4.19
N THR A 108 17.32 -11.62 3.43
CA THR A 108 16.82 -10.29 3.84
C THR A 108 15.31 -10.28 3.98
N ILE A 109 14.58 -10.89 3.03
CA ILE A 109 13.13 -11.03 3.09
C ILE A 109 12.72 -11.94 4.24
N ALA A 110 13.41 -13.06 4.44
CA ALA A 110 13.14 -13.98 5.54
C ALA A 110 13.29 -13.29 6.91
N VAL A 111 14.38 -12.53 7.11
CA VAL A 111 14.58 -11.74 8.33
C VAL A 111 13.50 -10.67 8.47
N ARG A 112 13.16 -9.96 7.38
CA ARG A 112 12.08 -8.97 7.38
C ARG A 112 10.77 -9.59 7.82
N LEU A 113 10.35 -10.70 7.20
CA LEU A 113 9.10 -11.37 7.55
C LEU A 113 9.13 -11.90 8.99
N LEU A 114 10.27 -12.45 9.43
CA LEU A 114 10.43 -12.97 10.79
C LEU A 114 10.32 -11.87 11.86
N ILE A 115 10.63 -10.61 11.54
CA ILE A 115 10.47 -9.48 12.46
C ILE A 115 9.07 -8.85 12.30
N TRP A 116 8.65 -8.56 11.07
CA TRP A 116 7.44 -7.80 10.78
C TRP A 116 6.15 -8.61 10.98
N VAL A 117 6.15 -9.91 10.71
CA VAL A 117 4.95 -10.75 10.90
C VAL A 117 4.63 -10.90 12.39
N PRO A 118 5.57 -11.28 13.29
CA PRO A 118 5.29 -11.34 14.72
C PRO A 118 4.96 -9.97 15.32
N ALA A 119 5.62 -8.89 14.88
CA ALA A 119 5.28 -7.54 15.31
C ALA A 119 3.85 -7.15 14.87
N GLY A 120 3.46 -7.48 13.64
CA GLY A 120 2.10 -7.28 13.12
C GLY A 120 1.07 -8.09 13.89
N VAL A 121 1.37 -9.35 14.23
CA VAL A 121 0.52 -10.21 15.09
C VAL A 121 0.40 -9.64 16.49
N ALA A 122 1.50 -9.22 17.11
CA ALA A 122 1.50 -8.61 18.44
C ALA A 122 0.68 -7.31 18.45
N PHE A 123 0.86 -6.45 17.45
CA PHE A 123 0.07 -5.22 17.32
C PHE A 123 -1.42 -5.53 17.08
N SER A 124 -1.72 -6.49 16.22
CA SER A 124 -3.08 -6.95 15.94
C SER A 124 -3.77 -7.49 17.21
N LEU A 125 -3.11 -8.35 17.98
CA LEU A 125 -3.71 -8.94 19.19
C LEU A 125 -3.78 -7.96 20.37
N LEU A 126 -2.73 -7.16 20.60
CA LEU A 126 -2.63 -6.28 21.76
C LEU A 126 -3.36 -4.95 21.55
N VAL A 127 -3.23 -4.35 20.38
CA VAL A 127 -3.79 -3.02 20.09
C VAL A 127 -5.17 -3.15 19.45
N VAL A 128 -5.30 -3.91 18.36
CA VAL A 128 -6.58 -4.03 17.64
C VAL A 128 -7.57 -4.91 18.41
N GLY A 129 -7.12 -6.05 18.93
CA GLY A 129 -7.95 -7.00 19.68
C GLY A 129 -8.24 -6.59 21.12
N ARG A 130 -7.21 -6.25 21.91
CA ARG A 130 -7.41 -5.97 23.36
C ARG A 130 -7.67 -4.50 23.71
N LEU A 131 -6.95 -3.56 23.09
CA LEU A 131 -7.08 -2.15 23.44
C LEU A 131 -8.27 -1.47 22.74
N LEU A 132 -8.47 -1.78 21.46
CA LEU A 132 -9.51 -1.16 20.62
C LEU A 132 -10.75 -2.05 20.42
N ASN A 133 -10.68 -3.33 20.79
CA ASN A 133 -11.76 -4.32 20.70
C ASN A 133 -12.45 -4.38 19.32
N LEU A 134 -11.65 -4.30 18.26
CA LEU A 134 -12.11 -4.23 16.87
C LEU A 134 -12.32 -5.62 16.26
N ASP A 135 -13.28 -5.71 15.34
CA ASP A 135 -13.71 -6.88 14.58
C ASP A 135 -12.51 -7.62 13.91
N PRO A 136 -12.46 -8.98 13.84
CA PRO A 136 -11.32 -9.72 13.28
C PRO A 136 -10.93 -9.35 11.85
N ALA A 137 -11.82 -8.72 11.08
CA ALA A 137 -11.49 -8.18 9.77
C ALA A 137 -10.50 -7.01 9.80
N PHE A 138 -10.41 -6.24 10.90
CA PHE A 138 -9.34 -5.25 11.10
C PHE A 138 -8.00 -5.92 11.42
N GLN A 139 -8.03 -7.03 12.16
CA GLN A 139 -6.84 -7.83 12.44
C GLN A 139 -6.26 -8.42 11.14
N ALA A 140 -7.12 -8.96 10.27
CA ALA A 140 -6.73 -9.44 8.95
C ALA A 140 -6.11 -8.33 8.10
N ALA A 141 -6.70 -7.13 8.07
CA ALA A 141 -6.18 -5.99 7.30
C ALA A 141 -4.79 -5.52 7.80
N VAL A 142 -4.56 -5.49 9.11
CA VAL A 142 -3.24 -5.16 9.69
C VAL A 142 -2.20 -6.21 9.31
N LEU A 143 -2.55 -7.49 9.37
CA LEU A 143 -1.65 -8.58 8.99
C LEU A 143 -1.34 -8.58 7.50
N THR A 144 -2.34 -8.34 6.66
CA THR A 144 -2.17 -8.11 5.23
C THR A 144 -1.14 -7.00 4.99
N MET A 145 -1.30 -5.83 5.63
CA MET A 145 -0.33 -4.73 5.48
C MET A 145 1.08 -5.07 5.98
N ALA A 146 1.21 -5.83 7.06
CA ALA A 146 2.51 -6.25 7.56
C ALA A 146 3.25 -7.19 6.60
N ILE A 147 2.48 -7.99 5.84
CA ILE A 147 3.01 -8.96 4.89
C ILE A 147 3.36 -8.28 3.56
N LEU A 148 2.61 -7.27 3.12
CA LEU A 148 2.79 -6.62 1.82
C LEU A 148 4.26 -6.27 1.50
N PRO A 149 4.70 -6.46 0.24
CA PRO A 149 6.05 -6.15 -0.17
C PRO A 149 6.32 -4.65 -0.02
N PRO A 150 7.58 -4.24 0.17
CA PRO A 150 7.89 -2.83 0.33
C PRO A 150 7.61 -2.09 -0.99
N PRO A 151 7.33 -0.78 -0.93
CA PRO A 151 7.00 -0.01 -2.13
C PRO A 151 8.19 0.04 -3.10
N PHE A 152 7.90 -0.13 -4.39
CA PHE A 152 8.84 -0.22 -5.52
C PHE A 152 9.58 1.08 -5.86
N VAL A 153 9.45 2.10 -5.02
CA VAL A 153 10.01 3.43 -5.31
C VAL A 153 11.51 3.48 -5.02
N ILE A 154 12.06 2.51 -4.28
CA ILE A 154 13.48 2.51 -3.84
C ILE A 154 14.46 2.48 -5.03
N PRO A 155 14.34 1.59 -6.04
CA PRO A 155 15.22 1.60 -7.21
C PRO A 155 15.20 2.93 -7.99
N LEU A 156 14.06 3.64 -8.02
CA LEU A 156 13.93 4.92 -8.71
C LEU A 156 14.75 6.04 -8.05
N PHE A 157 15.13 5.87 -6.79
CA PHE A 157 15.97 6.81 -6.06
C PHE A 157 17.45 6.42 -6.00
N MET A 158 17.88 5.42 -6.79
CA MET A 158 19.28 4.94 -6.85
C MET A 158 19.96 5.19 -8.21
N PRO A 159 19.99 6.43 -8.74
CA PRO A 159 20.54 6.70 -10.08
C PRO A 159 22.06 6.47 -10.20
N ASN A 160 22.80 6.30 -9.08
CA ASN A 160 24.26 6.13 -9.05
C ASN A 160 24.72 4.87 -8.29
N ALA A 161 23.85 3.87 -8.09
CA ALA A 161 24.22 2.65 -7.40
C ALA A 161 24.94 1.66 -8.33
N GLU A 162 25.86 0.86 -7.78
CA GLU A 162 26.51 -0.21 -8.54
C GLU A 162 25.45 -1.21 -9.06
N GLU A 163 25.70 -1.80 -10.24
CA GLU A 163 24.78 -2.79 -10.83
C GLU A 163 24.46 -3.94 -9.86
N ALA A 164 25.39 -4.31 -8.99
CA ALA A 164 25.20 -5.32 -7.96
C ALA A 164 24.13 -4.92 -6.92
N ASP A 165 24.11 -3.66 -6.49
CA ASP A 165 23.13 -3.15 -5.52
C ASP A 165 21.75 -3.02 -6.15
N VAL A 166 21.69 -2.53 -7.39
CA VAL A 166 20.43 -2.47 -8.16
C VAL A 166 19.86 -3.89 -8.35
N ASN A 167 20.71 -4.86 -8.73
CA ASN A 167 20.31 -6.25 -8.88
C ASN A 167 19.83 -6.86 -7.56
N PHE A 168 20.48 -6.53 -6.44
CA PHE A 168 20.07 -6.97 -5.11
C PHE A 168 18.68 -6.44 -4.74
N VAL A 169 18.44 -5.14 -4.91
CA VAL A 169 17.15 -4.51 -4.59
C VAL A 169 16.03 -5.07 -5.48
N VAL A 170 16.27 -5.19 -6.79
CA VAL A 170 15.29 -5.74 -7.74
C VAL A 170 14.96 -7.20 -7.42
N ASN A 171 15.96 -8.04 -7.13
CA ASN A 171 15.73 -9.43 -6.73
C ASN A 171 15.00 -9.52 -5.38
N ALA A 172 15.31 -8.65 -4.42
CA ALA A 172 14.64 -8.61 -3.12
C ALA A 172 13.17 -8.21 -3.24
N LEU A 173 12.87 -7.20 -4.07
CA LEU A 173 11.49 -6.79 -4.35
C LEU A 173 10.73 -7.93 -5.03
N THR A 174 11.31 -8.51 -6.09
CA THR A 174 10.72 -9.61 -6.86
C THR A 174 10.36 -10.82 -5.99
N LEU A 175 11.30 -11.28 -5.17
CA LEU A 175 11.05 -12.39 -4.23
C LEU A 175 10.01 -12.03 -3.16
N ALA A 176 10.02 -10.79 -2.64
CA ALA A 176 9.03 -10.37 -1.65
C ALA A 176 7.62 -10.40 -2.24
N ILE A 177 7.45 -10.02 -3.50
CA ILE A 177 6.15 -10.09 -4.19
C ILE A 177 5.70 -11.53 -4.37
N LEU A 178 6.60 -12.43 -4.79
CA LEU A 178 6.25 -13.85 -4.93
C LEU A 178 5.82 -14.47 -3.59
N VAL A 179 6.56 -14.18 -2.51
CA VAL A 179 6.22 -14.67 -1.17
C VAL A 179 4.87 -14.10 -0.71
N THR A 180 4.62 -12.82 -0.95
CA THR A 180 3.37 -12.17 -0.54
C THR A 180 2.17 -12.60 -1.37
N LEU A 181 2.35 -12.87 -2.66
CA LEU A 181 1.32 -13.44 -3.53
C LEU A 181 0.86 -14.81 -3.03
N VAL A 182 1.77 -15.63 -2.52
CA VAL A 182 1.46 -16.94 -1.92
C VAL A 182 0.91 -16.79 -0.50
N ALA A 183 1.44 -15.87 0.30
CA ALA A 183 1.02 -15.69 1.69
C ALA A 183 -0.37 -15.03 1.81
N TYR A 184 -0.71 -14.11 0.91
CA TYR A 184 -1.98 -13.36 0.92
C TYR A 184 -3.23 -14.26 1.00
N PRO A 185 -3.41 -15.29 0.15
CA PRO A 185 -4.57 -16.19 0.24
C PRO A 185 -4.55 -17.09 1.49
N LEU A 186 -3.42 -17.22 2.21
CA LEU A 186 -3.32 -17.98 3.46
C LEU A 186 -3.78 -17.17 4.69
N ILE A 187 -3.79 -15.83 4.61
CA ILE A 187 -4.21 -14.95 5.73
C ILE A 187 -5.68 -15.17 6.11
N PRO A 188 -6.66 -15.24 5.17
CA PRO A 188 -8.05 -15.53 5.51
C PRO A 188 -8.28 -16.93 6.11
N ALA A 189 -7.40 -17.89 5.84
CA ALA A 189 -7.51 -19.25 6.40
C ALA A 189 -7.07 -19.30 7.88
N LEU A 190 -6.13 -18.44 8.28
CA LEU A 190 -5.66 -18.31 9.66
C LEU A 190 -6.55 -17.39 10.51
N PHE A 191 -7.22 -16.42 9.87
CA PHE A 191 -8.17 -15.50 10.49
C PHE A 191 -9.48 -15.53 9.68
N PRO A 192 -10.30 -16.58 9.83
CA PRO A 192 -11.55 -16.68 9.11
C PRO A 192 -12.41 -15.43 9.41
N PRO A 193 -13.00 -14.79 8.39
CA PRO A 193 -13.94 -13.71 8.64
C PRO A 193 -15.03 -14.26 9.55
N ALA A 194 -15.28 -13.58 10.67
CA ALA A 194 -16.43 -13.90 11.51
C ALA A 194 -17.66 -13.82 10.60
N VAL A 195 -18.24 -14.98 10.31
CA VAL A 195 -19.48 -15.10 9.55
C VAL A 195 -20.55 -14.48 10.44
N GLY A 196 -20.92 -13.25 10.12
CA GLY A 196 -22.01 -12.49 10.72
C GLY A 196 -22.87 -11.91 9.62
#